data_AF-X1ATT4-F1
#
_entry.id   AF-X1ATT4-F1
#
_cell.length_a   1.000
_cell.length_b   1.000
_cell.length_c   1.000
_cell.angle_alpha   90.00
_cell.angle_beta   90.00
_cell.angle_gamma   90.00
#
_symmetry.space_group_name_H-M   'P 1'
#
loop_
_entity.id
_entity.type
_entity.pdbx_description
1 polymer ?
#
loop_
_entity_poly.entity_id
_entity_poly.type
_entity_poly.pdbx_seq_one_letter_code
_entity_poly.pdbx_strand_id
1 'polypeptide(L)'
;GRLWLWRLMELAGEGNYFYCDTDSLFVNSVGLYNLGTELDNLRLGAIKVIEQTDSISIRGVKDYSIGTKRVIKGIRKLAIEVSEGVYEQELWPSFKGLLRSQHPDVYAIAKIRKTLSRKYTKGVVNEDGSISPLFLSES
;
A
#
# COMPACT_ATOMS: atom_id res chain seq x y z
N GLY A 1 -1.34 17.05 0.49
CA GLY A 1 -1.11 15.59 0.35
C GLY A 1 -0.04 15.12 1.32
N ARG A 2 1.21 14.98 0.87
CA ARG A 2 2.30 14.39 1.70
C ARG A 2 2.58 15.11 3.02
N LEU A 3 2.71 16.44 3.00
CA LEU A 3 2.92 17.24 4.23
C LEU A 3 1.74 17.12 5.21
N TRP A 4 0.53 16.92 4.70
CA TRP A 4 -0.66 16.71 5.53
C TRP A 4 -0.58 15.36 6.25
N LEU A 5 -0.25 14.29 5.52
CA LEU A 5 -0.02 12.97 6.10
C LEU A 5 1.12 12.98 7.12
N TRP A 6 2.20 13.70 6.84
CA TRP A 6 3.29 13.88 7.80
C TRP A 6 2.81 14.54 9.10
N ARG A 7 2.05 15.65 9.00
CA ARG A 7 1.45 16.30 10.17
C ARG A 7 0.53 15.36 10.96
N LEU A 8 -0.23 14.50 10.29
CA LEU A 8 -1.06 13.48 10.96
C LEU A 8 -0.20 12.44 11.69
N MET A 9 0.94 12.05 11.13
CA MET A 9 1.90 11.15 11.81
C MET A 9 2.52 11.82 13.04
N GLU A 10 2.87 13.10 12.94
CA GLU A 10 3.35 13.91 14.08
C GLU A 10 2.29 14.01 15.17
N LEU A 11 1.03 14.27 14.81
CA LEU A 11 -0.10 14.32 15.74
C LEU A 11 -0.37 12.97 16.40
N ALA A 12 -0.40 11.88 15.63
CA ALA A 12 -0.58 10.54 16.18
C ALA A 12 0.53 10.21 17.20
N GLY A 13 1.75 10.72 16.97
CA GLY A 13 2.91 10.50 17.79
C GLY A 13 3.71 9.28 17.31
N GLU A 14 5.03 9.34 17.48
CA GLU A 14 5.94 8.25 17.15
C GLU A 14 5.55 6.97 17.89
N GLY A 15 5.60 5.83 17.20
CA GLY A 15 5.16 4.53 17.73
C GLY A 15 3.65 4.29 17.72
N ASN A 16 2.83 5.31 17.45
CA ASN A 16 1.36 5.17 17.39
C ASN A 16 0.80 5.03 15.98
N TYR A 17 1.65 5.08 14.95
CA TYR A 17 1.30 4.79 13.58
C TYR A 17 2.16 3.63 13.05
N PHE A 18 1.55 2.77 12.25
CA PHE A 18 2.20 1.55 11.75
C PHE A 18 2.50 1.60 10.25
N TYR A 19 1.67 2.29 9.47
CA TYR A 19 1.80 2.34 8.01
C TYR A 19 1.01 3.48 7.41
N CYS A 20 1.53 4.06 6.32
CA CYS A 20 0.84 5.07 5.53
C CYS A 20 0.72 4.64 4.06
N ASP A 21 -0.44 4.90 3.45
CA ASP A 21 -0.63 4.73 2.01
C ASP A 21 -1.39 5.89 1.40
N THR A 22 -0.71 6.68 0.56
CA THR A 22 -1.17 7.83 -0.25
C THR A 22 -1.95 8.92 0.51
N ASP A 23 -3.03 8.57 1.18
CA ASP A 23 -4.01 9.41 1.88
C ASP A 23 -4.58 8.73 3.15
N SER A 24 -4.03 7.59 3.58
CA SER A 24 -4.48 6.81 4.74
C SER A 24 -3.35 6.48 5.71
N LEU A 25 -3.70 6.28 6.98
CA LEU A 25 -2.78 5.94 8.08
C LEU A 25 -3.38 4.82 8.93
N PHE A 26 -2.57 3.83 9.29
CA PHE A 26 -2.90 2.84 10.31
C PHE A 26 -2.32 3.30 11.64
N VAL A 27 -3.18 3.41 12.65
CA VAL A 27 -2.80 3.87 14.00
C VAL A 27 -3.36 2.94 15.06
N ASN A 28 -2.74 2.93 16.23
CA ASN A 28 -3.32 2.32 17.43
C ASN A 28 -4.38 3.24 18.07
N SER A 29 -4.94 2.81 19.19
CA SER A 29 -5.95 3.59 19.94
C SER A 29 -5.43 4.93 20.46
N VAL A 30 -4.16 5.01 20.86
CA VAL A 30 -3.52 6.25 21.33
C VAL A 30 -3.36 7.25 20.18
N GLY A 31 -2.86 6.79 19.03
CA GLY A 31 -2.74 7.60 17.83
C GLY A 31 -4.09 8.09 17.34
N LEU A 32 -5.12 7.22 17.37
CA LEU A 32 -6.48 7.62 17.03
C LEU A 32 -7.03 8.69 17.97
N TYR A 33 -6.79 8.56 19.28
CA TYR A 33 -7.18 9.56 20.27
C TYR A 33 -6.51 10.91 19.99
N ASN A 34 -5.19 10.90 19.73
CA ASN A 34 -4.43 12.11 19.43
C ASN A 34 -4.88 12.81 18.13
N LEU A 35 -5.36 12.03 17.16
CA LEU A 35 -5.93 12.53 15.90
C LEU A 35 -7.32 13.17 16.06
N GLY A 36 -7.92 13.15 17.26
CA GLY A 36 -9.32 13.50 17.50
C GLY A 36 -9.80 14.83 16.90
N THR A 37 -8.96 15.87 16.89
CA THR A 37 -9.32 17.18 16.31
C THR A 37 -9.43 17.17 14.79
N GLU A 38 -8.81 16.18 14.13
CA GLU A 38 -8.82 16.03 12.68
C GLU A 38 -9.86 15.02 12.19
N LEU A 39 -10.51 14.28 13.11
CA LEU A 39 -11.55 13.31 12.78
C LEU A 39 -12.89 13.99 12.48
N ASP A 40 -13.36 13.88 11.24
CA ASP A 40 -14.69 14.34 10.82
C ASP A 40 -15.12 13.60 9.55
N ASN A 41 -16.39 13.15 9.51
CA ASN A 41 -16.92 12.36 8.40
C ASN A 41 -17.44 13.20 7.22
N LEU A 42 -17.65 14.50 7.42
CA LEU A 42 -18.33 15.40 6.49
C LEU A 42 -17.45 16.58 6.06
N ARG A 43 -16.53 17.01 6.93
CA ARG A 43 -15.63 18.14 6.64
C ARG A 43 -14.60 17.76 5.58
N LEU A 44 -14.53 18.57 4.52
CA LEU A 44 -13.54 18.40 3.47
C LEU A 44 -12.11 18.47 4.02
N GLY A 45 -11.28 17.50 3.66
CA GLY A 45 -9.87 17.42 4.10
C GLY A 45 -9.67 16.82 5.50
N ALA A 46 -10.74 16.52 6.23
CA ALA A 46 -10.67 15.78 7.48
C ALA A 46 -10.38 14.29 7.23
N ILE A 47 -9.98 13.60 8.30
CA ILE A 47 -9.77 12.15 8.28
C ILE A 47 -10.99 11.43 8.84
N LYS A 48 -11.30 10.27 8.24
CA LYS A 48 -12.39 9.40 8.65
C LYS A 48 -11.85 8.03 9.04
N VAL A 49 -12.38 7.46 10.11
CA VAL A 49 -12.17 6.05 10.43
C VAL A 49 -12.98 5.20 9.44
N ILE A 50 -12.29 4.40 8.64
CA ILE A 50 -12.90 3.54 7.61
C ILE A 50 -12.92 2.06 7.99
N GLU A 51 -12.04 1.64 8.90
CA GLU A 51 -11.83 0.24 9.27
C GLU A 51 -11.19 0.19 10.66
N GLN A 52 -11.61 -0.77 11.48
CA GLN A 52 -11.01 -1.10 12.77
C GLN A 52 -10.72 -2.60 12.79
N THR A 53 -9.57 -2.99 13.35
CA THR A 53 -9.13 -4.39 13.38
C THR A 53 -8.19 -4.61 14.55
N ASP A 54 -8.17 -5.84 15.07
CA ASP A 54 -7.25 -6.24 16.14
C ASP A 54 -5.86 -6.58 15.60
N SER A 55 -5.72 -6.84 14.29
CA SER A 55 -4.43 -7.18 13.69
C SER A 55 -4.33 -6.80 12.21
N ILE A 56 -3.12 -6.44 11.80
CA ILE A 56 -2.75 -6.20 10.42
C ILE A 56 -1.43 -6.91 10.12
N SER A 57 -1.31 -7.53 8.95
CA SER A 57 -0.05 -8.08 8.46
C SER A 57 0.47 -7.19 7.34
N ILE A 58 1.65 -6.60 7.54
CA ILE A 58 2.30 -5.69 6.58
C ILE A 58 3.58 -6.36 6.09
N ARG A 59 3.64 -6.62 4.78
CA ARG A 59 4.77 -7.31 4.12
C ARG A 59 5.60 -6.38 3.27
N GLY A 60 5.14 -5.15 3.06
CA GLY A 60 5.86 -4.11 2.32
C GLY A 60 4.95 -3.02 1.78
N VAL A 61 5.48 -2.25 0.83
CA VAL A 61 4.76 -1.12 0.23
C VAL A 61 3.56 -1.62 -0.57
N LYS A 62 2.36 -1.26 -0.10
CA LYS A 62 1.06 -1.68 -0.64
C LYS A 62 0.96 -3.21 -0.76
N ASP A 63 1.54 -3.93 0.21
CA ASP A 63 1.37 -5.36 0.42
C ASP A 63 1.00 -5.60 1.89
N TYR A 64 -0.30 -5.60 2.19
CA TYR A 64 -0.82 -5.81 3.53
C TYR A 64 -2.17 -6.54 3.53
N SER A 65 -2.53 -7.09 4.70
CA SER A 65 -3.78 -7.82 4.91
C SER A 65 -4.43 -7.40 6.22
N ILE A 66 -5.75 -7.20 6.17
CA ILE A 66 -6.61 -6.85 7.30
C ILE A 66 -7.80 -7.79 7.27
N GLY A 67 -7.93 -8.67 8.27
CA GLY A 67 -8.94 -9.72 8.25
C GLY A 67 -8.92 -10.51 6.92
N THR A 68 -10.01 -10.45 6.17
CA THR A 68 -10.15 -11.09 4.85
C THR A 68 -9.70 -10.21 3.67
N LYS A 69 -9.49 -8.92 3.89
CA LYS A 69 -9.07 -7.96 2.87
C LYS A 69 -7.56 -8.09 2.64
N ARG A 70 -7.18 -8.18 1.37
CA ARG A 70 -5.79 -8.26 0.93
C ARG A 70 -5.53 -7.17 -0.10
N VAL A 71 -4.53 -6.33 0.17
CA VAL A 71 -4.09 -5.25 -0.71
C VAL A 71 -2.69 -5.58 -1.17
N ILE A 72 -2.52 -5.90 -2.45
CA ILE A 72 -1.21 -6.18 -3.06
C ILE A 72 -1.09 -5.37 -4.35
N LYS A 73 -0.13 -4.46 -4.39
CA LYS A 73 0.11 -3.61 -5.55
C LYS A 73 0.44 -4.45 -6.79
N GLY A 74 -0.27 -4.18 -7.87
CA GLY A 74 -0.04 -4.79 -9.17
C GLY A 74 -0.64 -6.19 -9.31
N ILE A 75 -1.25 -6.74 -8.25
CA ILE A 75 -1.99 -7.99 -8.27
C ILE A 75 -3.49 -7.70 -8.35
N ARG A 76 -4.16 -8.29 -9.33
CA ARG A 76 -5.61 -8.13 -9.54
C ARG A 76 -6.39 -8.91 -8.49
N LYS A 77 -7.62 -8.47 -8.20
CA LYS A 77 -8.54 -9.14 -7.26
C LYS A 77 -8.80 -10.61 -7.60
N LEU A 78 -8.85 -10.94 -8.89
CA LEU A 78 -9.09 -12.31 -9.40
C LEU A 78 -7.80 -13.07 -9.74
N ALA A 79 -6.63 -12.53 -9.40
CA ALA A 79 -5.37 -13.24 -9.60
C ALA A 79 -5.31 -14.49 -8.72
N ILE A 80 -4.72 -15.56 -9.24
CA ILE A 80 -4.55 -16.83 -8.53
C ILE A 80 -3.11 -16.91 -8.05
N GLU A 81 -2.90 -17.14 -6.76
CA GLU A 81 -1.58 -17.45 -6.22
C GLU A 81 -1.24 -18.91 -6.57
N VAL A 82 -0.31 -19.09 -7.52
CA VAL A 82 0.06 -20.43 -8.02
C VAL A 82 1.17 -21.07 -7.19
N SER A 83 1.96 -20.24 -6.51
CA SER A 83 2.91 -20.60 -5.46
C SER A 83 3.16 -19.38 -4.59
N GLU A 84 3.83 -19.52 -3.45
CA GLU A 84 4.11 -18.40 -2.55
C GLU A 84 4.73 -17.20 -3.30
N GLY A 85 4.04 -16.05 -3.27
CA GLY A 85 4.52 -14.82 -3.91
C GLY A 85 4.46 -14.81 -5.44
N VAL A 86 3.92 -15.85 -6.09
CA VAL A 86 3.76 -15.94 -7.54
C VAL A 86 2.29 -15.98 -7.90
N TYR A 87 1.86 -14.98 -8.68
CA TYR A 87 0.47 -14.79 -9.05
C TYR A 87 0.29 -14.90 -10.56
N GLU A 88 -0.69 -15.68 -11.00
CA GLU A 88 -1.19 -15.67 -12.38
C GLU A 88 -2.38 -14.72 -12.48
N GLN A 89 -2.37 -13.83 -13.47
CA GLN A 89 -3.48 -12.91 -13.71
C GLN A 89 -3.61 -12.51 -15.18
N GLU A 90 -4.75 -11.93 -15.52
CA GLU A 90 -5.00 -11.38 -16.84
C GLU A 90 -4.25 -10.06 -17.08
N LEU A 91 -3.65 -9.96 -18.27
CA LEU A 91 -3.12 -8.74 -18.85
C LEU A 91 -4.11 -8.23 -19.90
N TRP A 92 -4.71 -7.10 -19.57
CA TRP A 92 -5.61 -6.38 -20.45
C TRP A 92 -4.80 -5.36 -21.25
N PRO A 93 -4.82 -5.40 -22.59
CA PRO A 93 -4.09 -4.47 -23.43
C PRO A 93 -4.51 -3.02 -23.15
N SER A 94 -3.54 -2.13 -23.00
CA SER A 94 -3.81 -0.69 -23.10
C SER A 94 -3.98 -0.31 -24.57
N PHE A 95 -4.67 0.81 -24.84
CA PHE A 95 -4.81 1.31 -26.21
C PHE A 95 -3.45 1.52 -26.90
N LYS A 96 -2.48 2.13 -26.19
CA LYS A 96 -1.10 2.27 -26.66
C LYS A 96 -0.42 0.92 -26.91
N GLY A 97 -0.72 -0.09 -26.09
CA GLY A 97 -0.22 -1.46 -26.27
C GLY A 97 -0.75 -2.11 -27.54
N LEU A 98 -2.05 -1.95 -27.83
CA LEU A 98 -2.68 -2.46 -29.05
C LEU A 98 -2.10 -1.81 -30.31
N LEU A 99 -1.96 -0.48 -30.32
CA LEU A 99 -1.37 0.25 -31.45
C LEU A 99 0.07 -0.13 -31.76
N ARG A 100 0.79 -0.71 -30.79
CA ARG A 100 2.17 -1.21 -30.95
C ARG A 100 2.23 -2.70 -31.28
N SER A 101 1.10 -3.38 -31.29
CA SER A 101 1.02 -4.80 -31.65
C SER A 101 0.97 -4.97 -33.17
N GLN A 102 1.34 -6.15 -33.67
CA GLN A 102 1.24 -6.46 -35.10
C GLN A 102 -0.22 -6.58 -35.60
N HIS A 103 -1.17 -6.74 -34.67
CA HIS A 103 -2.61 -6.90 -34.94
C HIS A 103 -3.42 -5.93 -34.05
N PRO A 104 -3.38 -4.61 -34.34
CA PRO A 104 -4.04 -3.59 -33.52
C PRO A 104 -5.58 -3.69 -33.52
N ASP A 105 -6.12 -4.44 -34.47
CA ASP A 105 -7.54 -4.80 -34.62
C ASP A 105 -7.98 -5.96 -33.70
N VAL A 106 -7.04 -6.64 -33.02
CA VAL A 106 -7.32 -7.77 -32.13
C VAL A 106 -7.17 -7.38 -30.65
N TYR A 107 -8.26 -7.44 -29.89
CA TYR A 107 -8.25 -7.26 -28.44
C TYR A 107 -8.09 -8.62 -27.72
N ALA A 108 -6.86 -9.10 -27.56
CA ALA A 108 -6.58 -10.36 -26.88
C ALA A 108 -6.20 -10.15 -25.40
N ILE A 109 -6.91 -10.84 -24.50
CA ILE A 109 -6.52 -10.94 -23.08
C ILE A 109 -5.49 -12.05 -22.94
N ALA A 110 -4.33 -11.72 -22.39
CA ALA A 110 -3.27 -12.68 -22.11
C ALA A 110 -3.22 -13.05 -20.63
N LYS A 111 -2.69 -14.21 -20.29
CA LYS A 111 -2.30 -14.55 -18.91
C LYS A 111 -0.84 -14.20 -18.68
N ILE A 112 -0.53 -13.60 -17.55
CA ILE A 112 0.85 -13.29 -17.13
C ILE A 112 1.09 -13.79 -15.72
N ARG A 113 2.36 -14.08 -15.41
CA ARG A 113 2.83 -14.36 -14.05
C ARG A 113 3.54 -13.14 -13.45
N LYS A 114 3.28 -12.88 -12.18
CA LYS A 114 3.90 -11.82 -11.37
C LYS A 114 4.56 -12.46 -10.15
N THR A 115 5.87 -12.28 -10.03
CA THR A 115 6.63 -12.70 -8.84
C THR A 115 6.88 -11.49 -7.96
N LEU A 116 6.50 -11.59 -6.68
CA LEU A 116 6.71 -10.56 -5.69
C LEU A 116 7.86 -10.96 -4.76
N SER A 117 8.95 -10.19 -4.77
CA SER A 117 10.12 -10.47 -3.92
C SER A 117 9.94 -10.02 -2.48
N ARG A 118 8.95 -9.17 -2.18
CA ARG A 118 8.70 -8.54 -0.87
C ARG A 118 9.93 -7.87 -0.21
N LYS A 119 10.97 -7.59 -0.98
CA LYS A 119 12.17 -6.89 -0.49
C LYS A 119 11.86 -5.40 -0.32
N TYR A 120 11.99 -4.89 0.90
CA TYR A 120 11.88 -3.47 1.17
C TYR A 120 13.21 -2.78 0.85
N THR A 121 13.21 -1.80 -0.08
CA THR A 121 14.43 -1.14 -0.56
C THR A 121 14.43 0.37 -0.32
N LYS A 122 13.47 0.90 0.45
CA LYS A 122 13.30 2.35 0.65
C LYS A 122 13.84 2.85 2.00
N GLY A 123 14.49 1.96 2.74
CA GLY A 123 14.95 2.16 4.11
C GLY A 123 15.51 0.85 4.64
N VAL A 124 16.08 0.91 5.84
CA VAL A 124 16.53 -0.26 6.59
C VAL A 124 15.38 -0.71 7.49
N VAL A 125 14.97 -1.97 7.37
CA VAL A 125 13.94 -2.55 8.24
C VAL A 125 14.63 -3.04 9.52
N ASN A 126 14.22 -2.52 10.66
CA ASN A 126 14.73 -2.90 11.99
C ASN A 126 14.06 -4.19 12.48
N GLU A 127 14.58 -4.80 13.55
CA GLU A 127 14.07 -6.07 14.09
C GLU A 127 12.61 -5.99 14.55
N ASP A 128 12.17 -4.81 15.01
CA ASP A 128 10.79 -4.52 15.43
C ASP A 128 9.85 -4.21 14.25
N GLY A 129 10.36 -4.23 13.01
CA GLY A 129 9.63 -3.91 11.79
C GLY A 129 9.54 -2.41 11.47
N SER A 130 10.09 -1.53 12.31
CA SER A 130 10.22 -0.10 12.00
C SER A 130 11.21 0.14 10.85
N ILE A 131 11.14 1.31 10.20
CA ILE A 131 11.97 1.63 9.03
C ILE A 131 12.82 2.84 9.33
N SER A 132 14.14 2.66 9.30
CA SER A 132 15.10 3.76 9.31
C SER A 132 15.37 4.28 7.89
N PRO A 133 15.51 5.60 7.70
CA PRO A 133 15.78 6.16 6.39
C PRO A 133 17.16 5.72 5.86
N LEU A 134 17.30 5.70 4.54
CA LEU A 134 18.61 5.53 3.92
C LEU A 134 19.44 6.80 4.13
N PHE A 135 20.68 6.65 4.60
CA PHE A 135 21.63 7.75 4.68
C PHE A 135 22.32 7.92 3.33
N LEU A 136 22.26 9.13 2.78
CA LEU A 136 23.14 9.55 1.69
C LEU A 136 24.45 10.02 2.32
N SER A 137 25.50 9.20 2.23
CA SER A 137 26.85 9.70 2.50
C SER A 137 27.30 10.54 1.31
N GLU A 138 27.69 11.80 1.54
CA GLU A 138 28.40 12.57 0.53
C GLU A 138 29.73 11.85 0.24
N SER A 139 29.96 11.55 -1.05
CA SER A 139 31.19 10.92 -1.56
C SER A 139 32.09 11.98 -2.16
#